data_AF-A0A8J7A4V9-F1
#
_entry.id   AF-A0A8J7A4V9-F1
#
_cell.length_a   1.000
_cell.length_b   1.000
_cell.length_c   1.000
_cell.angle_alpha   90.00
_cell.angle_beta   90.00
_cell.angle_gamma   90.00
#
_symmetry.space_group_name_H-M   'P 1'
#
loop_
_entity.id
_entity.type
_entity.pdbx_description
1 polymer ?
#
loop_
_entity_poly.entity_id
_entity_poly.type
_entity_poly.pdbx_seq_one_letter_code
_entity_poly.pdbx_strand_id
1 'polypeptide(L)'
;MSDNLGFGKPKQSQPKVSKRSKERVKATERYEKMKSDGTPDYEVYIRVQGQTQWYPVGVIAVKRSSQINRAIFGSRDNLLQGAFRLYPVLKKNQERLEYGYRLKEFKDDPIQLAVEPGLGKGVQSAWGKVGQKMSSLFGSKSQKS
;
A
#
# COMPACT_ATOMS: atom_id res chain seq x y z
N MET A 1 -59.86 -29.80 20.65
CA MET A 1 -59.34 -28.60 19.94
C MET A 1 -58.07 -28.19 20.69
N SER A 2 -56.92 -28.78 20.36
CA SER A 2 -55.95 -28.34 19.35
C SER A 2 -54.70 -27.82 20.07
N ASP A 3 -53.84 -28.74 20.49
CA ASP A 3 -52.45 -28.48 20.89
C ASP A 3 -51.68 -27.84 19.73
N ASN A 4 -51.29 -26.58 19.88
CA ASN A 4 -50.32 -25.94 18.99
C ASN A 4 -48.98 -25.79 19.73
N LEU A 5 -48.25 -26.90 19.80
CA LEU A 5 -46.79 -26.88 19.96
C LEU A 5 -46.19 -26.32 18.66
N GLY A 6 -45.45 -25.20 18.74
CA GLY A 6 -44.86 -24.67 17.50
C GLY A 6 -43.88 -23.50 17.60
N PHE A 7 -43.34 -23.14 18.76
CA PHE A 7 -42.20 -22.20 18.80
C PHE A 7 -40.89 -22.95 18.55
N GLY A 8 -40.70 -23.38 17.30
CA GLY A 8 -39.40 -23.84 16.84
C GLY A 8 -38.38 -22.71 17.01
N LYS A 9 -37.43 -22.87 17.95
CA LYS A 9 -36.29 -21.96 18.09
C LYS A 9 -35.66 -21.82 16.70
N PRO A 10 -35.53 -20.62 16.11
CA PRO A 10 -34.80 -20.48 14.86
C PRO A 10 -33.41 -21.04 15.13
N LYS A 11 -33.07 -22.13 14.44
CA LYS A 11 -31.75 -22.74 14.48
C LYS A 11 -30.81 -21.62 14.02
N GLN A 12 -30.18 -20.91 14.96
CA GLN A 12 -29.17 -19.92 14.68
C GLN A 12 -28.09 -20.66 13.90
N SER A 13 -28.15 -20.55 12.58
CA SER A 13 -27.07 -21.02 11.73
C SER A 13 -25.89 -20.19 12.19
N GLN A 14 -24.93 -20.82 12.88
CA GLN A 14 -23.70 -20.15 13.28
C GLN A 14 -23.18 -19.45 12.03
N PRO A 15 -23.00 -18.11 12.05
CA PRO A 15 -22.61 -17.39 10.86
C PRO A 15 -21.32 -18.01 10.35
N LYS A 16 -21.38 -18.68 9.19
CA LYS A 16 -20.22 -19.31 8.57
C LYS A 16 -19.18 -18.21 8.42
N VAL A 17 -18.10 -18.30 9.19
CA VAL A 17 -17.00 -17.32 9.17
C VAL A 17 -16.61 -17.12 7.72
N SER A 18 -16.93 -15.94 7.18
CA SER A 18 -16.75 -15.66 5.76
C SER A 18 -15.28 -15.79 5.39
N LYS A 19 -14.97 -16.19 4.15
CA LYS A 19 -13.57 -16.30 3.67
C LYS A 19 -12.77 -15.03 3.99
N ARG A 20 -13.42 -13.87 3.80
CA ARG A 20 -12.89 -12.54 4.10
C ARG A 20 -12.56 -12.33 5.59
N SER A 21 -13.34 -12.89 6.51
CA SER A 21 -13.03 -12.84 7.95
C SER A 21 -11.81 -13.69 8.29
N LYS A 22 -11.65 -14.86 7.66
CA LYS A 22 -10.45 -15.70 7.85
C LYS A 22 -9.19 -15.03 7.28
N GLU A 23 -9.29 -14.35 6.15
CA GLU A 23 -8.19 -13.58 5.55
C GLU A 23 -7.78 -12.40 6.44
N ARG A 24 -8.73 -11.71 7.05
CA ARG A 24 -8.44 -10.64 8.02
C ARG A 24 -7.67 -11.16 9.24
N VAL A 25 -8.12 -12.27 9.84
CA VAL A 25 -7.43 -12.88 10.99
C VAL A 25 -5.99 -13.28 10.61
N LYS A 26 -5.79 -13.94 9.47
CA LYS A 26 -4.46 -14.29 8.97
C LYS A 26 -3.58 -13.06 8.72
N ALA A 27 -4.16 -11.97 8.20
CA ALA A 27 -3.42 -10.73 7.99
C ALA A 27 -3.00 -10.11 9.32
N THR A 28 -3.88 -10.12 10.34
CA THR A 28 -3.55 -9.69 11.69
C THR A 28 -2.43 -10.53 12.30
N GLU A 29 -2.53 -11.85 12.28
CA GLU A 29 -1.48 -12.74 12.81
C GLU A 29 -0.12 -12.51 12.13
N ARG A 30 -0.11 -12.34 10.80
CA ARG A 30 1.11 -12.02 10.06
C ARG A 30 1.68 -10.66 10.44
N TYR A 31 0.82 -9.66 10.66
CA TYR A 31 1.25 -8.33 11.09
C TYR A 31 1.86 -8.38 12.49
N GLU A 32 1.19 -9.02 13.45
CA GLU A 32 1.70 -9.17 14.81
C GLU A 32 3.05 -9.88 14.83
N LYS A 33 3.21 -10.94 14.01
CA LYS A 33 4.51 -11.64 13.86
C LYS A 33 5.59 -10.76 13.24
N MET A 34 5.26 -9.95 12.24
CA MET A 34 6.22 -9.02 11.63
C MET A 34 6.62 -7.91 12.60
N LYS A 35 5.69 -7.43 13.42
CA LYS A 35 5.94 -6.47 14.48
C LYS A 35 6.86 -7.03 15.55
N SER A 36 6.67 -8.28 15.98
CA SER A 36 7.58 -8.95 16.93
C SER A 36 8.97 -9.20 16.35
N ASP A 37 9.07 -9.45 15.04
CA ASP A 37 10.34 -9.66 14.32
C ASP A 37 11.11 -8.33 14.07
N GLY A 38 10.59 -7.17 14.50
CA GLY A 38 11.22 -5.87 14.26
C GLY A 38 11.17 -5.43 12.79
N THR A 39 10.18 -5.91 12.04
CA THR A 39 10.04 -5.62 10.61
C THR A 39 9.62 -4.15 10.41
N PRO A 40 10.24 -3.40 9.49
CA PRO A 40 9.86 -2.02 9.24
C PRO A 40 8.44 -1.90 8.66
N ASP A 41 7.67 -0.97 9.21
CA ASP A 41 6.35 -0.57 8.74
C ASP A 41 6.48 0.50 7.64
N TYR A 42 5.82 0.30 6.50
CA TYR A 42 5.72 1.27 5.43
C TYR A 42 4.30 1.82 5.32
N GLU A 43 4.15 3.13 5.38
CA GLU A 43 2.90 3.84 5.09
C GLU A 43 2.71 3.90 3.56
N VAL A 44 1.56 3.45 3.09
CA VAL A 44 1.19 3.43 1.67
C VAL A 44 0.22 4.57 1.38
N TYR A 45 0.52 5.29 0.30
CA TYR A 45 -0.23 6.43 -0.17
C TYR A 45 -0.68 6.22 -1.61
N ILE A 46 -1.81 6.82 -1.97
CA ILE A 46 -2.29 6.87 -3.35
C ILE A 46 -2.54 8.33 -3.70
N ARG A 47 -2.21 8.72 -4.93
CA ARG A 47 -2.63 10.00 -5.50
C ARG A 47 -3.16 9.82 -6.90
N VAL A 48 -3.91 10.80 -7.37
CA VAL A 48 -4.23 10.93 -8.78
C VAL A 48 -3.02 11.53 -9.49
N GLN A 49 -2.63 10.97 -10.63
CA GLN A 49 -1.55 11.47 -11.47
C GLN A 49 -1.78 12.96 -11.81
N GLY A 50 -0.77 13.78 -11.55
CA GLY A 50 -0.83 15.23 -11.73
C GLY A 50 -1.42 16.00 -10.55
N GLN A 51 -1.89 15.32 -9.50
CA GLN A 51 -2.24 15.97 -8.23
C GLN A 51 -1.10 15.84 -7.22
N THR A 52 -0.89 16.88 -6.42
CA THR A 52 0.13 16.90 -5.37
C THR A 52 -0.33 16.18 -4.10
N GLN A 53 -1.65 16.04 -3.91
CA GLN A 53 -2.22 15.49 -2.68
C GLN A 53 -2.11 13.97 -2.62
N TRP A 54 -1.47 13.49 -1.55
CA TRP A 54 -1.36 12.08 -1.21
C TRP A 54 -2.43 11.66 -0.21
N TYR A 55 -3.11 10.55 -0.49
CA TYR A 55 -4.14 9.98 0.36
C TYR A 55 -3.57 8.75 1.08
N PRO A 56 -3.56 8.71 2.42
CA PRO A 56 -3.11 7.54 3.16
C PRO A 56 -4.14 6.42 3.02
N VAL A 57 -3.71 5.24 2.56
CA VAL A 57 -4.61 4.10 2.31
C VAL A 57 -4.34 2.91 3.20
N GLY A 58 -3.15 2.80 3.78
CA GLY A 58 -2.82 1.72 4.70
C GLY A 58 -1.36 1.67 5.09
N VAL A 59 -1.01 0.64 5.85
CA VAL A 59 0.36 0.34 6.28
C VAL A 59 0.66 -1.11 5.91
N ILE A 60 1.88 -1.37 5.43
CA ILE A 60 2.37 -2.70 5.10
C ILE A 60 3.71 -2.91 5.80
N ALA A 61 3.82 -3.98 6.58
CA ALA A 61 5.09 -4.46 7.10
C ALA A 61 5.76 -5.36 6.05
N VAL A 62 7.03 -5.09 5.71
CA VAL A 62 7.81 -5.95 4.81
C VAL A 62 9.20 -6.21 5.36
N LYS A 63 9.64 -7.47 5.29
CA LYS A 63 10.96 -7.91 5.82
C LYS A 63 12.14 -7.27 5.09
N ARG A 64 11.98 -6.92 3.82
CA ARG A 64 13.01 -6.29 2.99
C ARG A 64 12.41 -5.16 2.19
N SER A 65 13.08 -4.01 2.16
CA SER A 65 12.68 -2.83 1.37
C SER A 65 12.45 -3.17 -0.10
N SER A 66 13.25 -4.05 -0.70
CA SER A 66 13.09 -4.49 -2.09
C SER A 66 11.76 -5.20 -2.39
N GLN A 67 11.06 -5.70 -1.37
CA GLN A 67 9.78 -6.39 -1.52
C GLN A 67 8.58 -5.44 -1.39
N ILE A 68 8.77 -4.17 -1.01
CA ILE A 68 7.66 -3.23 -0.78
C ILE A 68 6.81 -3.05 -2.02
N ASN A 69 7.44 -2.86 -3.19
CA ASN A 69 6.73 -2.71 -4.45
C ASN A 69 5.84 -3.93 -4.69
N ARG A 70 6.41 -5.14 -4.65
CA ARG A 70 5.63 -6.38 -4.83
C ARG A 70 4.52 -6.54 -3.80
N ALA A 71 4.74 -6.14 -2.55
CA ALA A 71 3.72 -6.23 -1.50
C ALA A 71 2.55 -5.26 -1.72
N ILE A 72 2.84 -4.02 -2.18
CA ILE A 72 1.84 -3.01 -2.54
C ILE A 72 0.99 -3.51 -3.71
N PHE A 73 1.63 -3.92 -4.81
CA PHE A 73 0.92 -4.39 -6.01
C PHE A 73 0.19 -5.71 -5.77
N GLY A 74 0.75 -6.62 -4.95
CA GLY A 74 0.09 -7.87 -4.56
C GLY A 74 -1.11 -7.67 -3.63
N SER A 75 -1.20 -6.54 -2.92
CA SER A 75 -2.33 -6.20 -2.03
C SER A 75 -3.21 -5.09 -2.60
N ARG A 76 -3.01 -4.72 -3.87
CA ARG A 76 -3.60 -3.55 -4.53
C ARG A 76 -5.11 -3.52 -4.43
N ASP A 77 -5.79 -4.63 -4.72
CA ASP A 77 -7.26 -4.68 -4.69
C ASP A 77 -7.84 -4.39 -3.31
N ASN A 78 -7.19 -4.89 -2.25
CA ASN A 78 -7.62 -4.66 -0.88
C ASN A 78 -7.38 -3.20 -0.45
N LEU A 79 -6.20 -2.66 -0.79
CA LEU A 79 -5.87 -1.26 -0.56
C LEU A 79 -6.84 -0.33 -1.28
N LEU A 80 -7.11 -0.59 -2.57
CA LEU A 80 -8.05 0.19 -3.37
C LEU A 80 -9.47 0.09 -2.84
N GLN A 81 -9.92 -1.08 -2.41
CA GLN A 81 -11.25 -1.23 -1.83
C GLN A 81 -11.41 -0.38 -0.56
N GLY A 82 -10.41 -0.34 0.31
CA GLY A 82 -10.38 0.56 1.47
C GLY A 82 -10.31 2.04 1.06
N ALA A 83 -9.42 2.35 0.12
CA ALA A 83 -9.19 3.70 -0.37
C ALA A 83 -10.43 4.31 -1.00
N PHE A 84 -11.15 3.58 -1.85
CA PHE A 84 -12.36 4.08 -2.51
C PHE A 84 -13.54 4.29 -1.56
N ARG A 85 -13.56 3.54 -0.44
CA ARG A 85 -14.55 3.76 0.61
C ARG A 85 -14.31 5.07 1.36
N LEU A 86 -13.04 5.43 1.59
CA LEU A 86 -12.67 6.66 2.29
C LEU A 86 -12.61 7.87 1.34
N TYR A 87 -12.16 7.67 0.11
CA TYR A 87 -11.86 8.72 -0.87
C TYR A 87 -12.50 8.38 -2.24
N PRO A 88 -13.77 8.77 -2.46
CA PRO A 88 -14.46 8.53 -3.73
C PRO A 88 -13.79 9.20 -4.94
N VAL A 89 -13.00 10.25 -4.73
CA VAL A 89 -12.20 10.92 -5.77
C VAL A 89 -11.23 9.94 -6.44
N LEU A 90 -10.60 9.06 -5.66
CA LEU A 90 -9.70 8.04 -6.20
C LEU A 90 -10.46 7.02 -7.07
N LYS A 91 -11.73 6.74 -6.73
CA LYS A 91 -12.60 5.84 -7.49
C LYS A 91 -13.00 6.41 -8.85
N LYS A 92 -13.07 7.74 -8.99
CA LYS A 92 -13.36 8.37 -10.29
C LYS A 92 -12.14 8.34 -11.23
N ASN A 93 -10.94 8.23 -10.67
CA ASN A 93 -9.69 8.41 -11.39
C ASN A 93 -8.82 7.14 -11.36
N GLN A 94 -9.44 5.95 -11.33
CA GLN A 94 -8.78 4.66 -11.10
C GLN A 94 -7.66 4.34 -12.11
N GLU A 95 -7.84 4.78 -13.36
CA GLU A 95 -6.87 4.56 -14.44
C GLU A 95 -5.60 5.41 -14.29
N ARG A 96 -5.67 6.47 -13.49
CA ARG A 96 -4.60 7.46 -13.32
C ARG A 96 -4.10 7.50 -11.88
N LEU A 97 -4.04 6.35 -11.21
CA LEU A 97 -3.58 6.26 -9.82
C LEU A 97 -2.08 5.98 -9.73
N GLU A 98 -1.38 6.80 -8.97
CA GLU A 98 0.01 6.60 -8.59
C GLU A 98 0.09 6.12 -7.14
N TYR A 99 1.01 5.20 -6.89
CA TYR A 99 1.19 4.55 -5.59
C TYR A 99 2.50 5.05 -5.00
N GLY A 100 2.45 5.45 -3.74
CA GLY A 100 3.58 5.96 -2.99
C GLY A 100 3.77 5.17 -1.71
N TYR A 101 4.99 5.13 -1.19
CA TYR A 101 5.29 4.55 0.11
C TYR A 101 6.36 5.34 0.84
N ARG A 102 6.34 5.24 2.17
CA ARG A 102 7.32 5.86 3.07
C ARG A 102 7.50 4.97 4.29
N LEU A 103 8.69 4.95 4.89
CA LEU A 103 8.86 4.30 6.18
C LEU A 103 8.09 5.06 7.27
N LYS A 104 7.34 4.34 8.09
CA LYS A 104 6.57 4.93 9.19
C LYS A 104 7.44 5.61 10.25
N GLU A 105 8.66 5.11 10.42
CA GLU A 105 9.67 5.65 11.34
C GLU A 105 10.28 6.97 10.84
N PHE A 106 10.34 7.16 9.51
CA PHE A 106 10.91 8.33 8.86
C PHE A 106 9.79 9.18 8.24
N LYS A 107 9.09 9.95 9.08
CA LYS A 107 7.97 10.81 8.62
C LYS A 107 8.43 12.02 7.83
N ASP A 108 9.68 12.41 7.94
CA ASP A 108 10.26 13.53 7.19
C ASP A 108 10.71 13.13 5.77
N ASP A 109 10.82 11.82 5.50
CA ASP A 109 11.22 11.34 4.19
C ASP A 109 10.15 11.62 3.12
N PRO A 110 10.57 11.95 1.89
CA PRO A 110 9.65 12.11 0.78
C PRO A 110 8.98 10.76 0.45
N ILE A 111 7.70 10.84 0.03
CA ILE A 111 6.97 9.66 -0.43
C ILE A 111 7.61 9.13 -1.72
N GLN A 112 8.08 7.88 -1.68
CA GLN A 112 8.71 7.21 -2.80
C GLN A 112 7.66 6.57 -3.70
N LEU A 113 7.78 6.74 -5.01
CA LEU A 113 6.84 6.15 -5.97
C LEU A 113 7.08 4.64 -6.10
N ALA A 114 6.03 3.85 -5.88
CA ALA A 114 6.05 2.42 -6.11
C ALA A 114 5.97 2.14 -7.62
N VAL A 115 6.90 1.32 -8.11
CA VAL A 115 6.91 0.87 -9.51
C VAL A 115 6.48 -0.58 -9.56
N GLU A 116 5.58 -0.91 -10.50
CA GLU A 116 5.08 -2.27 -10.66
C GLU A 116 6.26 -3.20 -11.00
N PRO A 117 6.46 -4.30 -10.26
CA PRO A 117 7.52 -5.26 -10.57
C PRO A 117 7.13 -6.06 -11.82
N GLY A 118 7.22 -5.42 -12.99
CA GLY A 118 7.03 -6.02 -14.29
C GLY A 118 8.30 -6.73 -14.77
N LEU A 119 8.11 -7.92 -15.33
CA LEU A 119 9.11 -8.68 -16.08
C LEU A 119 9.92 -7.78 -17.03
N GLY A 120 11.25 -7.76 -16.88
CA GLY A 120 12.19 -7.45 -17.96
C GLY A 120 12.45 -5.96 -18.25
N LYS A 121 13.73 -5.60 -18.14
CA LYS A 121 14.45 -4.58 -18.94
C LYS A 121 13.63 -3.35 -19.41
N GLY A 122 13.72 -2.22 -18.70
CA GLY A 122 13.40 -0.93 -19.36
C GLY A 122 13.26 0.33 -18.50
N VAL A 123 12.80 0.23 -17.24
CA VAL A 123 12.37 1.43 -16.48
C VAL A 123 13.39 1.93 -15.44
N GLN A 124 14.53 1.25 -15.28
CA GLN A 124 15.67 1.78 -14.49
C GLN A 124 16.24 3.10 -15.06
N SER A 125 15.93 3.42 -16.32
CA SER A 125 16.43 4.59 -17.05
C SER A 125 15.81 5.93 -16.63
N ALA A 126 14.70 5.93 -15.89
CA ALA A 126 14.00 7.17 -15.53
C ALA A 126 14.53 7.82 -14.23
N TRP A 127 15.12 7.03 -13.32
CA TRP A 127 15.68 7.54 -12.05
C TRP A 127 17.18 7.88 -12.15
N GLY A 128 17.90 7.28 -13.09
CA GLY A 128 19.33 7.56 -13.32
C GLY A 128 19.65 8.91 -13.99
N LYS A 129 18.65 9.63 -14.53
CA LYS A 129 18.89 10.89 -15.28
C LYS A 129 18.58 12.19 -14.53
N VAL A 130 17.92 12.13 -13.37
CA VAL A 130 17.69 13.32 -12.54
C VAL A 130 18.90 13.61 -11.63
N GLY A 131 19.60 12.56 -11.17
CA GLY A 131 20.80 12.71 -10.32
C GLY A 131 22.05 13.23 -11.04
N GLN A 132 22.21 12.99 -12.35
CA GLN A 132 23.41 13.43 -13.08
C GLN A 132 23.36 14.89 -13.57
N LYS A 133 22.17 15.47 -13.79
CA LYS A 133 22.07 16.87 -14.27
C LYS A 133 22.19 17.93 -13.18
N MET A 134 22.09 17.58 -11.90
CA MET A 134 22.38 18.52 -10.80
C MET A 134 23.88 18.62 -10.47
N SER A 135 24.68 17.58 -10.76
CA SER A 135 26.11 17.61 -10.45
C SER A 135 26.94 18.41 -11.48
N SER A 136 26.43 18.65 -12.68
CA SER A 136 27.15 19.39 -13.74
C SER A 136 26.88 20.90 -13.76
N LEU A 137 26.06 21.43 -12.83
CA LEU A 137 25.73 22.86 -12.76
C LEU A 137 26.27 23.58 -11.51
N PHE A 138 26.95 22.87 -10.59
CA PHE A 138 27.53 23.45 -9.37
C PHE A 138 29.06 23.29 -9.24
N GLY A 139 29.74 22.90 -10.32
CA GLY A 139 31.19 22.66 -10.34
C GLY A 139 31.94 23.56 -11.30
N SER A 140 31.73 24.88 -11.23
CA SER A 140 32.65 25.86 -11.81
C SER A 140 33.05 26.82 -10.72
N LYS A 141 34.32 26.73 -10.28
CA LYS A 141 35.28 27.84 -10.15
C LYS A 141 36.42 27.45 -9.20
N SER A 142 37.64 27.74 -9.67
CA SER A 142 38.87 27.92 -8.88
C SER A 142 39.81 26.72 -8.72
N GLN A 143 40.84 26.67 -9.57
CA GLN A 143 42.21 26.81 -9.07
C GLN A 143 43.15 27.30 -10.18
N LYS A 144 43.39 28.62 -10.18
CA LYS A 144 44.66 29.22 -10.60
C LYS A 144 45.55 29.21 -9.35
N SER A 145 46.72 28.58 -9.41
CA SER A 145 48.01 29.26 -9.24
C SER A 145 49.15 28.26 -9.41
#